data_AF-A0A231H158-F1
#
_entry.id   AF-A0A231H158-F1
#
_cell.length_a   1.000
_cell.length_b   1.000
_cell.length_c   1.000
_cell.angle_alpha   90.00
_cell.angle_beta   90.00
_cell.angle_gamma   90.00
#
_symmetry.space_group_name_H-M   'P 1'
#
loop_
_entity.id
_entity.type
_entity.pdbx_description
1 polymer ?
#
loop_
_entity_poly.entity_id
_entity_poly.type
_entity_poly.pdbx_seq_one_letter_code
_entity_poly.pdbx_strand_id
1 'polypeptide(L)'
;MLDINALRDAYRTLLEAADTVADSDQTIAPAPGEWNADQILGHVCLITAATIAAASAVAAGEHTTYDNRIALDIWTIDRVIESAGGSTGLRDRLQRQAEVLCGFSGPALSDTEFDTLVSTRLISDDAVLVDQPLPLRDLFIGLADVELPGHTEQLLALLHGRTTEATV
;
A
#
# COMPACT_ATOMS: atom_id res chain seq x y z
N MET A 1 -6.69 -16.92 11.16
CA MET A 1 -7.78 -16.09 10.63
C MET A 1 -7.19 -14.72 10.35
N LEU A 2 -7.38 -14.18 9.14
CA LEU A 2 -6.94 -12.84 8.81
C LEU A 2 -7.68 -11.82 9.68
N ASP A 3 -6.95 -10.92 10.34
CA ASP A 3 -7.58 -9.81 11.07
C ASP A 3 -7.91 -8.66 10.12
N ILE A 4 -9.14 -8.66 9.62
CA ILE A 4 -9.59 -7.61 8.71
C ILE A 4 -9.76 -6.26 9.41
N ASN A 5 -9.97 -6.23 10.72
CA ASN A 5 -10.12 -4.97 11.42
C ASN A 5 -8.77 -4.24 11.46
N ALA A 6 -7.67 -4.96 11.67
CA ALA A 6 -6.33 -4.41 11.54
C ALA A 6 -6.08 -3.80 10.16
N LEU A 7 -6.42 -4.51 9.07
CA LEU A 7 -6.26 -3.97 7.71
C LEU A 7 -7.13 -2.73 7.46
N ARG A 8 -8.39 -2.76 7.90
CA ARG A 8 -9.32 -1.62 7.75
C ARG A 8 -8.84 -0.40 8.54
N ASP A 9 -8.36 -0.61 9.76
CA ASP A 9 -7.81 0.45 10.59
C ASP A 9 -6.53 1.04 10.01
N ALA A 10 -5.64 0.20 9.46
CA ALA A 10 -4.43 0.68 8.79
C ALA A 10 -4.75 1.59 7.59
N TYR A 11 -5.70 1.21 6.74
CA TYR A 11 -6.16 2.07 5.64
C TYR A 11 -6.81 3.36 6.12
N ARG A 12 -7.64 3.28 7.15
CA ARG A 12 -8.28 4.46 7.74
C ARG A 12 -7.23 5.44 8.25
N THR A 13 -6.25 4.95 9.02
CA THR A 13 -5.17 5.78 9.56
C THR A 13 -4.29 6.38 8.45
N LEU A 14 -3.98 5.62 7.39
CA LEU A 14 -3.26 6.16 6.23
C LEU A 14 -4.04 7.29 5.54
N LEU A 15 -5.35 7.10 5.32
CA LEU A 15 -6.21 8.11 4.69
C LEU A 15 -6.36 9.36 5.58
N GLU A 16 -6.52 9.19 6.89
CA GLU A 16 -6.52 10.29 7.87
C GLU A 16 -5.20 11.08 7.85
N ALA A 17 -4.05 10.39 7.73
CA ALA A 17 -2.75 11.04 7.57
C ALA A 17 -2.64 11.80 6.24
N ALA A 18 -3.14 11.21 5.14
CA ALA A 18 -3.17 11.85 3.84
C ALA A 18 -4.03 13.12 3.83
N ASP A 19 -5.20 13.09 4.48
CA ASP A 19 -6.08 14.25 4.68
C ASP A 19 -5.35 15.34 5.48
N THR A 20 -4.68 14.95 6.58
CA THR A 20 -3.90 15.87 7.42
C THR A 20 -2.79 16.57 6.63
N VAL A 21 -2.08 15.84 5.76
CA VAL A 21 -1.03 16.42 4.90
C VAL A 21 -1.64 17.34 3.83
N ALA A 22 -2.75 16.96 3.21
CA ALA A 22 -3.41 17.74 2.18
C ALA A 22 -4.01 19.06 2.71
N ASP A 23 -4.49 19.06 3.95
CA ASP A 23 -5.08 20.23 4.61
C ASP A 23 -4.02 21.17 5.25
N SER A 24 -2.74 20.79 5.22
CA SER A 24 -1.65 21.55 5.84
C SER A 24 -1.05 22.58 4.87
N ASP A 25 -0.98 23.83 5.32
CA ASP A 25 -0.23 24.90 4.65
C ASP A 25 1.30 24.82 4.90
N GLN A 26 1.76 23.85 5.71
CA GLN A 26 3.14 23.75 6.19
C GLN A 26 3.75 22.37 5.92
N THR A 27 3.79 21.97 4.65
CA THR A 27 4.50 20.77 4.22
C THR A 27 5.99 21.07 3.93
N ILE A 28 6.85 20.10 4.20
CA ILE A 28 8.28 20.13 3.85
C ILE A 28 8.44 19.39 2.52
N ALA A 29 9.31 19.90 1.65
CA ALA A 29 9.70 19.17 0.45
C ALA A 29 10.45 17.88 0.85
N PRO A 30 10.14 16.72 0.24
CA PRO A 30 10.84 15.48 0.54
C PRO A 30 12.35 15.61 0.24
N ALA A 31 13.19 14.83 0.94
CA ALA A 31 14.62 14.86 0.68
C ALA A 31 14.91 14.36 -0.77
N PRO A 32 16.07 14.71 -1.35
CA PRO A 32 16.43 14.21 -2.67
C PRO A 32 16.41 12.67 -2.72
N GLY A 33 15.58 12.11 -3.61
CA GLY A 33 15.39 10.65 -3.75
C GLY A 33 14.18 10.10 -2.99
N GLU A 34 13.55 10.88 -2.12
CA GLU A 34 12.32 10.50 -1.42
C GLU A 34 11.06 10.94 -2.18
N TRP A 35 9.93 10.33 -1.84
CA TRP A 35 8.64 10.60 -2.48
C TRP A 35 7.87 11.74 -1.82
N ASN A 36 7.17 12.51 -2.63
CA ASN A 36 6.15 13.44 -2.13
C ASN A 36 4.84 12.69 -1.75
N ALA A 37 3.88 13.41 -1.18
CA ALA A 37 2.61 12.82 -0.73
C ALA A 37 1.84 12.08 -1.84
N ASP A 38 1.75 12.67 -3.04
CA ASP A 38 1.04 12.06 -4.16
C ASP A 38 1.76 10.80 -4.68
N GLN A 39 3.09 10.78 -4.64
CA GLN A 39 3.89 9.61 -5.01
C GLN A 39 3.75 8.48 -3.98
N ILE A 40 3.71 8.79 -2.69
CA ILE A 40 3.41 7.81 -1.63
C ILE A 40 2.02 7.20 -1.86
N LEU A 41 1.00 8.04 -2.08
CA LEU A 41 -0.36 7.55 -2.32
C LEU A 41 -0.49 6.77 -3.64
N GLY A 42 0.23 7.19 -4.68
CA GLY A 42 0.31 6.49 -5.96
C GLY A 42 0.93 5.10 -5.83
N HIS A 43 2.03 5.00 -5.07
CA HIS A 43 2.65 3.73 -4.70
C HIS A 43 1.66 2.81 -3.97
N VAL A 44 1.00 3.31 -2.91
CA VAL A 44 0.04 2.50 -2.15
C VAL A 44 -1.13 2.07 -3.04
N CYS A 45 -1.65 2.93 -3.92
CA CYS A 45 -2.70 2.54 -4.88
C CYS A 45 -2.27 1.37 -5.79
N LEU A 46 -1.00 1.31 -6.18
CA LEU A 46 -0.44 0.24 -7.00
C LEU A 46 -0.26 -1.05 -6.20
N ILE A 47 0.28 -0.97 -4.98
CA ILE A 47 0.39 -2.10 -4.04
C ILE A 47 -0.99 -2.70 -3.76
N THR A 48 -1.97 -1.86 -3.39
CA THR A 48 -3.34 -2.31 -3.14
C THR A 48 -3.96 -2.95 -4.38
N ALA A 49 -3.78 -2.37 -5.57
CA ALA A 49 -4.29 -2.94 -6.82
C ALA A 49 -3.65 -4.31 -7.13
N ALA A 50 -2.34 -4.46 -6.92
CA ALA A 50 -1.65 -5.72 -7.09
C ALA A 50 -2.17 -6.80 -6.12
N THR A 51 -2.43 -6.43 -4.86
CA THR A 51 -2.98 -7.37 -3.86
C THR A 51 -4.40 -7.78 -4.21
N ILE A 52 -5.24 -6.84 -4.67
CA ILE A 52 -6.58 -7.15 -5.19
C ILE A 52 -6.49 -8.12 -6.37
N ALA A 53 -5.59 -7.87 -7.32
CA ALA A 53 -5.42 -8.74 -8.49
C ALA A 53 -4.99 -10.17 -8.09
N ALA A 54 -4.06 -10.30 -7.15
CA ALA A 54 -3.64 -11.61 -6.62
C ALA A 54 -4.80 -12.33 -5.92
N ALA A 55 -5.56 -11.63 -5.07
CA ALA A 55 -6.72 -12.19 -4.37
C ALA A 55 -7.83 -12.62 -5.34
N SER A 56 -8.14 -11.80 -6.36
CA SER A 56 -9.10 -12.15 -7.41
C SER A 56 -8.67 -13.37 -8.23
N ALA A 57 -7.39 -13.47 -8.58
CA ALA A 57 -6.87 -14.61 -9.34
C ALA A 57 -6.96 -15.91 -8.51
N VAL A 58 -6.61 -15.87 -7.23
CA VAL A 58 -6.78 -17.02 -6.32
C VAL A 58 -8.24 -17.41 -6.17
N ALA A 59 -9.16 -16.45 -6.02
CA ALA A 59 -10.61 -16.71 -5.98
C ALA A 59 -11.12 -17.38 -7.27
N ALA A 60 -10.49 -17.08 -8.41
CA ALA A 60 -10.80 -17.70 -9.69
C ALA A 60 -10.14 -19.09 -9.87
N GLY A 61 -9.35 -19.56 -8.90
CA GLY A 61 -8.61 -20.81 -8.96
C GLY A 61 -7.36 -20.75 -9.83
N GLU A 62 -6.82 -19.56 -10.10
CA GLU A 62 -5.64 -19.36 -10.93
C GLU A 62 -4.33 -19.39 -10.13
N HIS A 63 -3.25 -19.81 -10.80
CA HIS A 63 -1.89 -19.60 -10.31
C HIS A 63 -1.44 -18.18 -10.66
N THR A 64 -1.15 -17.38 -9.65
CA THR A 64 -0.82 -15.96 -9.83
C THR A 64 0.56 -15.60 -9.27
N THR A 65 1.02 -14.42 -9.66
CA THR A 65 2.27 -13.80 -9.20
C THR A 65 1.98 -12.47 -8.52
N TYR A 66 2.73 -12.16 -7.48
CA TYR A 66 2.75 -10.84 -6.86
C TYR A 66 4.14 -10.24 -7.02
N ASP A 67 4.26 -9.12 -7.73
CA ASP A 67 5.53 -8.44 -7.98
C ASP A 67 5.34 -6.93 -7.79
N ASN A 68 5.98 -6.37 -6.76
CA ASN A 68 5.79 -4.97 -6.40
C ASN A 68 6.69 -3.99 -7.17
N ARG A 69 7.56 -4.45 -8.08
CA ARG A 69 8.51 -3.56 -8.79
C ARG A 69 7.81 -2.46 -9.58
N ILE A 70 6.64 -2.78 -10.15
CA ILE A 70 5.83 -1.79 -10.87
C ILE A 70 5.32 -0.66 -9.96
N ALA A 71 5.18 -0.92 -8.65
CA ALA A 71 4.82 0.08 -7.66
C ALA A 71 6.00 0.95 -7.22
N LEU A 72 7.24 0.61 -7.58
CA LEU A 72 8.45 1.40 -7.27
C LEU A 72 8.90 2.28 -8.44
N ASP A 73 8.39 2.00 -9.64
CA ASP A 73 8.75 2.75 -10.85
C ASP A 73 8.10 4.14 -10.87
N ILE A 74 8.93 5.18 -10.81
CA ILE A 74 8.45 6.57 -10.70
C ILE A 74 7.56 6.99 -11.87
N TRP A 75 7.85 6.50 -13.08
CA TRP A 75 7.03 6.80 -14.26
C TRP A 75 5.63 6.19 -14.12
N THR A 76 5.53 4.97 -13.60
CA THR A 76 4.26 4.31 -13.33
C THR A 76 3.48 5.03 -12.24
N ILE A 77 4.15 5.41 -11.14
CA ILE A 77 3.55 6.17 -10.04
C ILE A 77 2.98 7.48 -10.58
N ASP A 78 3.76 8.28 -11.29
CA ASP A 78 3.34 9.58 -11.82
C ASP A 78 2.14 9.45 -12.78
N ARG A 79 2.07 8.37 -13.56
CA ARG A 79 0.90 8.08 -14.41
C ARG A 79 -0.36 7.76 -13.62
N VAL A 80 -0.24 7.06 -12.49
CA VAL A 80 -1.38 6.79 -11.62
C VAL A 80 -1.87 8.08 -10.98
N ILE A 81 -0.96 8.96 -10.55
CA ILE A 81 -1.30 10.29 -10.02
C ILE A 81 -2.09 11.09 -11.07
N GLU A 82 -1.57 11.19 -12.29
CA GLU A 82 -2.24 11.89 -13.40
C GLU A 82 -3.63 11.30 -13.69
N SER A 83 -3.70 9.96 -13.80
CA SER A 83 -4.95 9.25 -14.12
C SER A 83 -5.99 9.37 -13.01
N ALA A 84 -5.56 9.54 -11.76
CA ALA A 84 -6.45 9.76 -10.63
C ALA A 84 -6.92 11.22 -10.53
N GLY A 85 -6.25 12.17 -11.20
CA GLY A 85 -6.54 13.60 -11.05
C GLY A 85 -5.87 14.23 -9.82
N GLY A 86 -4.71 13.72 -9.41
CA GLY A 86 -3.93 14.20 -8.27
C GLY A 86 -4.44 13.72 -6.91
N SER A 87 -3.93 14.35 -5.84
CA SER A 87 -4.14 13.97 -4.43
C SER A 87 -5.57 13.56 -4.04
N THR A 88 -6.58 14.38 -4.36
CA THR A 88 -7.98 14.08 -4.01
C THR A 88 -8.48 12.80 -4.67
N GLY A 89 -8.16 12.61 -5.95
CA GLY A 89 -8.57 11.41 -6.67
C GLY A 89 -7.78 10.17 -6.26
N LEU A 90 -6.53 10.32 -5.82
CA LEU A 90 -5.75 9.23 -5.23
C LEU A 90 -6.38 8.74 -3.93
N ARG A 91 -6.75 9.65 -3.01
CA ARG A 91 -7.44 9.31 -1.76
C ARG A 91 -8.77 8.60 -2.00
N ASP A 92 -9.57 9.13 -2.92
CA ASP A 92 -10.86 8.54 -3.32
C ASP A 92 -10.70 7.15 -3.98
N ARG A 93 -9.69 7.00 -4.85
CA ARG A 93 -9.34 5.70 -5.43
C ARG A 93 -8.91 4.70 -4.35
N LEU A 94 -8.02 5.12 -3.45
CA LEU A 94 -7.48 4.26 -2.40
C LEU A 94 -8.56 3.82 -1.41
N GLN A 95 -9.49 4.71 -1.06
CA GLN A 95 -10.65 4.37 -0.25
C GLN A 95 -11.48 3.23 -0.88
N ARG A 96 -11.81 3.34 -2.18
CA ARG A 96 -12.56 2.28 -2.87
C ARG A 96 -11.76 0.97 -2.98
N GLN A 97 -10.47 1.06 -3.21
CA GLN A 97 -9.60 -0.12 -3.25
C GLN A 97 -9.51 -0.79 -1.87
N ALA A 98 -9.43 -0.02 -0.78
CA ALA A 98 -9.46 -0.52 0.58
C ALA A 98 -10.78 -1.25 0.88
N GLU A 99 -11.91 -0.73 0.43
CA GLU A 99 -13.22 -1.40 0.55
C GLU A 99 -13.23 -2.75 -0.17
N VAL A 100 -12.75 -2.81 -1.42
CA VAL A 100 -12.63 -4.05 -2.19
C VAL A 100 -11.72 -5.04 -1.48
N LEU A 101 -10.53 -4.60 -1.07
CA LEU A 101 -9.56 -5.49 -0.46
C LEU A 101 -10.07 -6.04 0.88
N CYS A 102 -10.69 -5.18 1.70
CA CYS A 102 -11.33 -5.62 2.93
C CYS A 102 -12.52 -6.57 2.68
N GLY A 103 -13.16 -6.46 1.52
CA GLY A 103 -14.26 -7.31 1.07
C GLY A 103 -13.87 -8.76 0.73
N PHE A 104 -12.59 -9.06 0.51
CA PHE A 104 -12.11 -10.45 0.36
C PHE A 104 -12.13 -11.25 1.66
N SER A 105 -12.32 -10.59 2.81
CA SER A 105 -12.54 -11.28 4.08
C SER A 105 -13.96 -11.86 4.19
N GLY A 106 -14.21 -12.63 5.27
CA GLY A 106 -15.52 -13.24 5.51
C GLY A 106 -15.77 -14.44 4.58
N PRO A 107 -16.97 -14.59 3.98
CA PRO A 107 -17.27 -15.74 3.12
C PRO A 107 -16.69 -15.63 1.71
N ALA A 108 -16.02 -14.52 1.36
CA ALA A 108 -15.52 -14.27 0.02
C ALA A 108 -14.32 -15.15 -0.35
N LEU A 109 -13.38 -15.32 0.58
CA LEU A 109 -12.27 -16.28 0.47
C LEU A 109 -12.29 -17.24 1.66
N SER A 110 -12.12 -18.53 1.37
CA SER A 110 -11.91 -19.58 2.35
C SER A 110 -10.49 -19.56 2.92
N ASP A 111 -10.28 -20.25 4.06
CA ASP A 111 -8.93 -20.43 4.61
C ASP A 111 -7.98 -21.12 3.60
N THR A 112 -8.49 -22.03 2.76
CA THR A 112 -7.71 -22.70 1.71
C THR A 112 -7.26 -21.73 0.62
N GLU A 113 -8.12 -20.79 0.22
CA GLU A 113 -7.74 -19.74 -0.73
C GLU A 113 -6.71 -18.80 -0.10
N PHE A 114 -6.88 -18.42 1.17
CA PHE A 114 -5.87 -17.63 1.89
C PHE A 114 -4.51 -18.35 2.05
N ASP A 115 -4.52 -19.68 2.13
CA ASP A 115 -3.30 -20.51 2.20
C ASP A 115 -2.71 -20.85 0.82
N THR A 116 -3.33 -20.40 -0.27
CA THR A 116 -2.80 -20.61 -1.62
C THR A 116 -1.50 -19.84 -1.79
N LEU A 117 -0.46 -20.56 -2.24
CA LEU A 117 0.85 -19.97 -2.49
C LEU A 117 0.84 -19.12 -3.76
N VAL A 118 1.17 -17.84 -3.59
CA VAL A 118 1.39 -16.86 -4.64
C VAL A 118 2.89 -16.76 -4.87
N SER A 119 3.33 -16.80 -6.14
CA SER A 119 4.74 -16.57 -6.45
C SER A 119 5.08 -15.10 -6.22
N THR A 120 5.84 -14.80 -5.19
CA THR A 120 5.97 -13.43 -4.67
C THR A 120 7.39 -12.91 -4.82
N ARG A 121 7.50 -11.67 -5.33
CA ARG A 121 8.71 -10.87 -5.35
C ARG A 121 8.45 -9.50 -4.75
N LEU A 122 9.11 -9.22 -3.62
CA LEU A 122 9.04 -7.93 -2.92
C LEU A 122 10.41 -7.28 -2.91
N ILE A 123 10.45 -6.02 -3.35
CA ILE A 123 11.61 -5.14 -3.28
C ILE A 123 11.26 -3.93 -2.42
N SER A 124 12.19 -3.49 -1.59
CA SER A 124 12.14 -2.21 -0.88
C SER A 124 13.57 -1.66 -0.78
N ASP A 125 13.75 -0.36 -0.98
CA ASP A 125 15.07 0.30 -1.01
C ASP A 125 16.12 -0.45 -1.86
N ASP A 126 15.73 -0.85 -3.08
CA ASP A 126 16.52 -1.66 -4.02
C ASP A 126 16.97 -3.04 -3.50
N ALA A 127 16.55 -3.43 -2.30
CA ALA A 127 16.83 -4.73 -1.71
C ALA A 127 15.67 -5.70 -1.95
N VAL A 128 16.00 -6.93 -2.34
CA VAL A 128 15.03 -8.03 -2.42
C VAL A 128 14.72 -8.49 -1.00
N LEU A 129 13.48 -8.26 -0.55
CA LEU A 129 12.99 -8.73 0.75
C LEU A 129 12.42 -10.15 0.66
N VAL A 130 11.71 -10.43 -0.45
CA VAL A 130 11.09 -11.74 -0.71
C VAL A 130 11.30 -12.08 -2.18
N ASP A 131 11.73 -13.31 -2.46
CA ASP A 131 11.77 -13.90 -3.81
C ASP A 131 11.46 -15.40 -3.70
N GLN A 132 10.26 -15.70 -3.19
CA GLN A 132 9.79 -17.05 -2.93
C GLN A 132 8.25 -17.07 -2.84
N PRO A 133 7.59 -18.23 -3.02
CA PRO A 133 6.16 -18.32 -2.82
C PRO A 133 5.74 -17.99 -1.38
N LEU A 134 4.69 -17.19 -1.22
CA LEU A 134 4.06 -16.88 0.07
C LEU A 134 2.57 -17.21 0.03
N PRO A 135 1.95 -17.65 1.13
CA PRO A 135 0.50 -17.69 1.26
C PRO A 135 -0.12 -16.33 0.91
N LEU A 136 -1.26 -16.31 0.21
CA LEU A 136 -2.00 -15.08 -0.08
C LEU A 136 -2.26 -14.27 1.20
N ARG A 137 -2.58 -14.93 2.33
CA ARG A 137 -2.83 -14.25 3.61
C ARG A 137 -1.65 -13.39 4.05
N ASP A 138 -0.42 -13.81 3.77
CA ASP A 138 0.78 -13.10 4.22
C ASP A 138 0.94 -11.76 3.49
N LEU A 139 0.39 -11.64 2.26
CA LEU A 139 0.33 -10.36 1.55
C LEU A 139 -0.63 -9.37 2.24
N PHE A 140 -1.76 -9.85 2.77
CA PHE A 140 -2.70 -9.01 3.52
C PHE A 140 -2.13 -8.60 4.88
N ILE A 141 -1.46 -9.53 5.58
CA ILE A 141 -0.81 -9.27 6.86
C ILE A 141 0.33 -8.26 6.68
N GLY A 142 1.21 -8.48 5.71
CA GLY A 142 2.31 -7.55 5.43
C GLY A 142 1.82 -6.13 5.09
N LEU A 143 0.70 -6.02 4.39
CA LEU A 143 0.07 -4.74 4.09
C LEU A 143 -0.43 -4.03 5.35
N ALA A 144 -1.13 -4.75 6.23
CA ALA A 144 -1.69 -4.20 7.47
C ALA A 144 -0.61 -3.85 8.50
N ASP A 145 0.39 -4.71 8.66
CA ASP A 145 1.34 -4.65 9.77
C ASP A 145 2.60 -3.86 9.44
N VAL A 146 2.95 -3.71 8.15
CA VAL A 146 4.22 -3.12 7.72
C VAL A 146 4.02 -1.99 6.71
N GLU A 147 3.45 -2.29 5.54
CA GLU A 147 3.43 -1.32 4.42
C GLU A 147 2.58 -0.08 4.73
N LEU A 148 1.31 -0.26 5.15
CA LEU A 148 0.42 0.86 5.44
C LEU A 148 0.90 1.70 6.65
N PRO A 149 1.34 1.11 7.78
CA PRO A 149 1.95 1.88 8.86
C PRO A 149 3.19 2.66 8.41
N GLY A 150 4.09 2.03 7.64
CA GLY A 150 5.31 2.69 7.14
C GLY A 150 5.01 3.90 6.28
N HIS A 151 4.07 3.80 5.33
CA HIS A 151 3.67 4.94 4.50
C HIS A 151 2.83 5.98 5.24
N THR A 152 2.13 5.60 6.31
CA THR A 152 1.50 6.56 7.22
C THR A 152 2.55 7.42 7.89
N GLU A 153 3.59 6.79 8.45
CA GLU A 153 4.71 7.52 9.06
C GLU A 153 5.44 8.42 8.06
N GLN A 154 5.65 7.92 6.84
CA GLN A 154 6.27 8.69 5.75
C GLN A 154 5.43 9.91 5.35
N LEU A 155 4.10 9.79 5.25
CA LEU A 155 3.21 10.93 5.00
C LEU A 155 3.31 11.97 6.12
N LEU A 156 3.23 11.53 7.37
CA LEU A 156 3.29 12.44 8.52
C LEU A 156 4.65 13.12 8.67
N ALA A 157 5.74 12.50 8.17
CA ALA A 157 7.06 13.10 8.13
C ALA A 157 7.15 14.30 7.18
N LEU A 158 6.21 14.45 6.23
CA LEU A 158 6.12 15.62 5.35
C LEU A 158 5.57 16.86 6.07
N LEU A 159 5.06 16.75 7.29
CA LEU A 159 4.59 17.90 8.09
C LEU A 159 5.74 18.56 8.84
N HIS A 160 5.79 19.91 8.87
CA HIS A 160 6.69 20.63 9.77
C HIS A 160 6.43 20.25 11.24
N GLY A 161 7.48 19.84 11.97
CA GLY A 161 7.41 19.62 13.43
C GLY A 161 7.91 18.28 13.96
N ARG A 162 8.30 17.33 13.08
CA ARG A 162 9.11 16.19 13.49
C ARG A 162 10.58 16.45 13.18
N THR A 163 11.25 17.10 14.12
CA THR A 163 12.72 17.17 14.14
C THR A 163 13.25 15.73 14.09
N THR A 164 13.93 15.37 13.01
CA THR A 164 14.84 14.23 13.00
C THR A 164 15.89 14.51 14.06
N GLU A 165 15.71 13.96 15.27
CA GLU A 165 16.84 13.78 16.17
C GLU A 165 17.79 12.82 15.48
N ALA A 166 18.78 13.38 14.79
CA ALA A 166 19.94 12.66 14.33
C ALA A 166 20.68 12.14 15.56
N THR A 167 20.56 10.85 15.83
CA THR A 167 21.37 10.18 16.84
C THR A 167 22.82 10.18 16.35
N VAL A 168 23.68 10.87 17.12
CA VAL A 168 25.15 10.85 17.00
C VAL A 168 25.70 9.53 17.52
#